data_AF-B6Y9U8-F1
#
_entry.id   AF-B6Y9U8-F1
#
_cell.length_a   1.000
_cell.length_b   1.000
_cell.length_c   1.000
_cell.angle_alpha   90.00
_cell.angle_beta   90.00
_cell.angle_gamma   90.00
#
_symmetry.space_group_name_H-M   'P 1'
#
loop_
_entity.id
_entity.type
_entity.pdbx_description
1 polymer ?
#
loop_
_entity_poly.entity_id
_entity_poly.type
_entity_poly.pdbx_seq_one_letter_code
_entity_poly.pdbx_strand_id
1 'polypeptide(L)'
;MDLNVLRRKIASICEKHSIKCIYIDYLQLLRGSGRTENRTLEVTEISRTLKNIAKDFAVPVVALSQISRRVEERQNKRPQLADLRESGSIEQDADIVLLLYRDSYYKIGSNNELEINVAKNRSGSTGKVTVRYQVNTGRILI
;
A
#
# COMPACT_ATOMS: atom_id res chain seq x y z
N MET A 1 -6.07 14.94 2.91
CA MET A 1 -6.63 14.96 4.28
C MET A 1 -5.50 15.05 5.28
N ASP A 2 -5.61 15.92 6.27
CA ASP A 2 -4.61 16.06 7.34
C ASP A 2 -4.59 14.83 8.27
N LEU A 3 -3.40 14.38 8.69
CA LEU A 3 -3.21 13.18 9.53
C LEU A 3 -3.88 13.28 10.89
N ASN A 4 -3.88 14.46 11.53
CA ASN A 4 -4.52 14.63 12.84
C ASN A 4 -6.04 14.55 12.71
N VAL A 5 -6.60 15.11 11.63
CA VAL A 5 -8.01 14.97 11.30
C VAL A 5 -8.37 13.50 11.05
N LEU A 6 -7.54 12.77 10.30
CA LEU A 6 -7.75 11.33 10.06
C LEU A 6 -7.77 10.53 11.36
N ARG A 7 -6.77 10.72 12.23
CA ARG A 7 -6.66 10.03 13.51
C ARG A 7 -7.89 10.28 14.39
N ARG A 8 -8.34 11.53 14.51
CA ARG A 8 -9.55 11.87 15.29
C ARG A 8 -10.81 11.21 14.74
N LYS A 9 -10.96 11.15 13.41
CA LYS A 9 -12.09 10.46 12.77
C LYS A 9 -12.06 8.96 13.06
N ILE A 10 -10.90 8.32 12.92
CA ILE A 10 -10.73 6.89 13.24
C ILE A 10 -11.06 6.64 14.71
N ALA A 11 -10.51 7.44 15.63
CA ALA A 11 -10.77 7.30 17.07
C ALA A 11 -12.28 7.35 17.38
N SER A 12 -12.99 8.36 16.84
CA SER A 12 -14.44 8.50 17.05
C SER A 12 -15.25 7.33 16.49
N ILE A 13 -14.84 6.77 15.35
CA ILE A 13 -15.50 5.61 14.75
C ILE A 13 -15.23 4.34 15.56
N CYS A 14 -13.98 4.11 15.99
CA CYS A 14 -13.58 2.96 16.80
C CYS A 14 -14.23 2.97 18.20
N GLU A 15 -14.51 4.15 18.75
CA GLU A 15 -15.25 4.28 20.01
C GLU A 15 -16.71 3.83 19.88
N LYS A 16 -17.32 4.11 18.73
CA LYS A 16 -18.75 3.82 18.48
C LYS A 16 -18.99 2.43 17.88
N HIS A 17 -18.00 1.86 17.22
CA HIS A 17 -18.15 0.65 16.41
C HIS A 17 -16.93 -0.27 16.52
N SER A 18 -17.16 -1.59 16.47
CA SER A 18 -16.08 -2.57 16.36
C SER A 18 -15.56 -2.64 14.92
N ILE A 19 -14.47 -1.91 14.65
CA ILE A 19 -13.84 -1.88 13.33
C ILE A 19 -12.91 -3.08 13.17
N LYS A 20 -13.00 -3.76 12.02
CA LYS A 20 -12.17 -4.93 11.70
C LYS A 20 -11.00 -4.61 10.79
N CYS A 21 -11.08 -3.55 9.99
CA CYS A 21 -10.01 -3.12 9.10
C CYS A 21 -10.22 -1.66 8.68
N ILE A 22 -9.13 -0.96 8.39
CA ILE A 22 -9.13 0.39 7.83
C ILE A 22 -8.46 0.34 6.46
N TYR A 23 -9.12 0.86 5.43
CA TYR A 23 -8.57 0.98 4.08
C TYR A 23 -8.28 2.45 3.74
N ILE A 24 -7.12 2.70 3.15
CA ILE A 24 -6.69 4.03 2.72
C ILE A 24 -6.31 4.00 1.24
N ASP A 25 -7.08 4.72 0.43
CA ASP A 25 -6.87 4.89 -1.01
C ASP A 25 -6.64 6.38 -1.33
N TYR A 26 -5.40 6.83 -1.54
CA TYR A 26 -4.11 6.16 -1.36
C TYR A 26 -3.17 7.06 -0.55
N LEU A 27 -2.07 6.52 -0.01
CA LEU A 27 -1.18 7.19 0.96
C LEU A 27 -0.77 8.60 0.51
N GLN A 28 -0.47 8.75 -0.77
CA GLN A 28 0.07 9.99 -1.31
C GLN A 28 -0.97 11.15 -1.31
N LEU A 29 -2.25 10.91 -1.08
CA LEU A 29 -3.27 11.96 -0.89
C LEU A 29 -3.37 12.46 0.56
N LEU A 30 -2.72 11.77 1.50
CA LEU A 30 -2.56 12.26 2.86
C LEU A 30 -1.54 13.40 2.89
N ARG A 31 -1.75 14.29 3.86
CA ARG A 31 -0.87 15.43 4.14
C ARG A 31 -0.33 15.31 5.55
N GLY A 32 0.97 15.53 5.71
CA GLY A 32 1.63 15.60 7.02
C GLY A 32 1.08 16.73 7.88
N SER A 33 1.46 16.76 9.15
CA SER A 33 0.95 17.74 10.12
C SER A 33 1.54 19.16 9.98
N GLY A 34 2.49 19.37 9.06
CA GLY A 34 3.15 20.65 8.82
C GLY A 34 3.38 20.99 7.35
N ARG A 35 3.85 22.22 7.08
CA ARG A 35 4.36 22.63 5.75
C ARG A 35 5.76 22.05 5.55
N THR A 36 5.83 20.76 5.24
CA THR A 36 7.09 20.13 4.83
C THR A 36 7.16 20.10 3.31
N GLU A 37 8.13 20.82 2.72
CA GLU A 37 8.36 20.77 1.26
C GLU A 37 9.00 19.44 0.82
N ASN A 38 9.63 18.72 1.76
CA ASN A 38 10.25 17.44 1.51
C ASN A 38 9.23 16.29 1.58
N ARG A 39 8.79 15.85 0.41
CA ARG A 39 7.82 14.76 0.26
C ARG A 39 8.25 13.45 0.93
N THR A 40 9.54 13.13 0.92
CA THR A 40 10.06 11.90 1.55
C THR A 40 9.84 11.90 3.07
N LEU A 41 10.05 13.05 3.71
CA LEU A 41 9.79 13.21 5.14
C LEU A 41 8.29 13.11 5.44
N GLU A 42 7.45 13.72 4.60
CA GLU A 42 6.00 13.66 4.76
C GLU A 42 5.47 12.21 4.64
N VAL A 43 5.94 11.44 3.66
CA VAL A 43 5.55 10.03 3.53
C VAL A 43 6.04 9.20 4.71
N THR A 44 7.20 9.53 5.27
CA THR A 44 7.72 8.91 6.50
C THR A 44 6.82 9.19 7.70
N GLU A 45 6.38 10.43 7.87
CA GLU A 45 5.43 10.80 8.92
C GLU A 45 4.09 10.07 8.76
N ILE A 46 3.56 10.03 7.53
CA ILE A 46 2.31 9.31 7.19
C ILE A 46 2.44 7.83 7.56
N SER A 47 3.46 7.14 7.04
CA SER A 47 3.70 5.72 7.29
C SER A 47 3.75 5.39 8.79
N ARG A 48 4.55 6.15 9.54
CA ARG A 48 4.69 5.97 10.99
C ARG A 48 3.38 6.23 11.73
N THR A 49 2.65 7.28 11.35
CA THR A 49 1.37 7.62 11.96
C THR A 49 0.33 6.52 11.75
N LEU A 50 0.28 5.94 10.55
CA LEU A 50 -0.62 4.83 10.25
C LEU A 50 -0.26 3.57 11.03
N LYS A 51 1.03 3.28 11.18
CA LYS A 51 1.49 2.17 12.03
C LYS A 51 1.10 2.37 13.49
N ASN A 52 1.19 3.60 14.00
CA ASN A 52 0.75 3.93 15.35
C ASN A 52 -0.77 3.80 15.49
N ILE A 53 -1.55 4.29 14.53
CA ILE A 53 -3.02 4.10 14.50
C ILE A 53 -3.38 2.60 14.56
N ALA A 54 -2.72 1.77 13.75
CA ALA A 54 -2.98 0.33 13.75
C ALA A 54 -2.74 -0.31 15.13
N LYS A 55 -1.68 0.11 15.82
CA LYS A 55 -1.33 -0.35 17.18
C LYS A 55 -2.30 0.18 18.24
N ASP A 56 -2.53 1.49 18.25
CA ASP A 56 -3.31 2.17 19.27
C ASP A 56 -4.76 1.68 19.31
N PHE A 57 -5.34 1.39 18.15
CA PHE A 57 -6.71 0.90 18.04
C PHE A 57 -6.80 -0.62 17.89
N ALA A 58 -5.67 -1.33 17.80
CA ALA A 58 -5.61 -2.76 17.51
C ALA A 58 -6.43 -3.18 16.25
N VAL A 59 -6.40 -2.33 15.21
CA VAL A 59 -7.11 -2.58 13.94
C VAL A 59 -6.08 -2.61 12.79
N PRO A 60 -6.13 -3.63 11.91
CA PRO A 60 -5.25 -3.66 10.73
C PRO A 60 -5.55 -2.49 9.79
N VAL A 61 -4.49 -1.85 9.30
CA VAL A 61 -4.55 -0.77 8.32
C VAL A 61 -3.97 -1.27 7.00
N VAL A 62 -4.77 -1.23 5.95
CA VAL A 62 -4.37 -1.52 4.57
C VAL A 62 -4.34 -0.21 3.81
N ALA A 63 -3.17 0.15 3.28
CA ALA A 63 -3.01 1.39 2.53
C ALA A 63 -2.46 1.12 1.14
N LEU A 64 -3.08 1.73 0.14
CA LEU A 64 -2.58 1.71 -1.23
C LEU A 64 -1.43 2.72 -1.36
N SER A 65 -0.34 2.30 -1.99
CA SER A 65 0.79 3.16 -2.31
C SER A 65 1.08 3.10 -3.79
N GLN A 66 1.29 4.26 -4.40
CA GLN A 66 1.88 4.34 -5.72
C GLN A 66 3.38 4.04 -5.65
N ILE A 67 3.87 3.31 -6.65
CA ILE A 67 5.30 3.03 -6.84
C ILE A 67 5.91 4.04 -7.82
N SER A 68 7.23 4.14 -7.81
CA SER A 68 7.96 4.97 -8.78
C SER A 68 7.69 4.52 -10.22
N ARG A 69 7.48 5.49 -11.13
CA ARG A 69 7.34 5.23 -12.57
C ARG A 69 8.60 4.64 -13.22
N ARG A 70 9.75 4.66 -12.52
CA ARG A 70 10.99 4.02 -12.97
C ARG A 70 10.86 2.52 -13.23
N VAL A 71 9.86 1.86 -12.63
CA VAL A 71 9.50 0.48 -12.99
C VAL A 71 9.26 0.34 -14.49
N GLU A 72 8.75 1.39 -15.15
CA GLU A 72 8.42 1.41 -16.57
C GLU A 72 9.63 1.52 -17.51
N GLU A 73 10.81 1.84 -16.98
CA GLU A 73 12.03 1.94 -17.78
C GLU A 73 12.79 0.60 -17.81
N ARG A 74 12.45 -0.33 -16.89
CA ARG A 74 13.12 -1.63 -16.78
C ARG A 74 12.62 -2.60 -17.84
N GLN A 75 13.48 -3.52 -18.29
CA GLN A 75 13.03 -4.65 -19.11
C GLN A 75 12.03 -5.53 -18.36
N ASN A 76 12.35 -5.85 -17.10
CA ASN A 76 11.43 -6.53 -16.20
C ASN A 76 10.61 -5.49 -15.42
N LYS A 77 9.33 -5.39 -15.80
CA LYS A 77 8.33 -4.47 -15.23
C LYS A 77 7.73 -4.94 -13.90
N ARG A 78 8.24 -6.03 -13.31
CA ARG A 78 7.76 -6.50 -12.01
C ARG A 78 8.20 -5.54 -10.92
N PRO A 79 7.26 -5.04 -10.09
CA PRO A 79 7.60 -4.18 -8.98
C PRO A 79 8.45 -4.90 -7.94
N GLN A 80 9.31 -4.16 -7.28
CA GLN A 80 10.17 -4.57 -6.17
C GLN A 80 10.09 -3.54 -5.04
N LEU A 81 10.56 -3.91 -3.84
CA LEU A 81 10.56 -3.00 -2.67
C LEU A 81 11.30 -1.69 -2.97
N ALA A 82 12.38 -1.74 -3.75
CA ALA A 82 13.10 -0.56 -4.19
C ALA A 82 12.28 0.42 -5.07
N ASP A 83 11.11 0.03 -5.59
CA ASP A 83 10.22 0.96 -6.29
C ASP A 83 9.38 1.81 -5.31
N LEU A 84 9.37 1.46 -4.02
CA LEU A 84 8.81 2.29 -2.92
C LEU A 84 9.83 3.34 -2.42
N ARG A 85 11.01 3.45 -3.05
CA ARG A 85 12.21 4.15 -2.54
C ARG A 85 12.08 5.65 -2.28
N GLU A 86 11.06 6.33 -2.82
CA GLU A 86 10.72 7.69 -2.35
C GLU A 86 10.23 7.70 -0.88
N SER A 87 10.15 6.51 -0.27
CA SER A 87 9.61 6.27 1.06
C SER A 87 10.20 5.00 1.69
N GLY A 88 11.53 4.93 1.86
CA GLY A 88 12.17 3.79 2.57
C GLY A 88 11.57 3.49 3.95
N SER A 89 10.91 4.48 4.55
CA SER A 89 10.08 4.35 5.75
C SER A 89 8.85 3.45 5.58
N ILE A 90 8.17 3.46 4.43
CA ILE A 90 7.03 2.55 4.17
C ILE A 90 7.51 1.11 4.27
N GLU A 91 8.63 0.79 3.61
CA GLU A 91 9.19 -0.56 3.66
C GLU A 91 9.50 -0.95 5.10
N GLN A 92 10.07 -0.06 5.91
CA GLN A 92 10.44 -0.35 7.29
C GLN A 92 9.23 -0.53 8.21
N ASP A 93 8.25 0.39 8.15
CA ASP A 93 7.12 0.45 9.07
C ASP A 93 6.04 -0.60 8.76
N ALA A 94 5.83 -0.94 7.48
CA ALA A 94 4.81 -1.89 7.06
C ALA A 94 5.16 -3.31 7.54
N ASP A 95 4.19 -4.04 8.09
CA ASP A 95 4.41 -5.45 8.46
C ASP A 95 4.36 -6.36 7.22
N ILE A 96 3.50 -6.02 6.25
CA ILE A 96 3.32 -6.75 5.00
C ILE A 96 3.37 -5.76 3.84
N VAL A 97 4.07 -6.12 2.76
CA VAL A 97 4.06 -5.37 1.50
C VAL A 97 3.62 -6.31 0.37
N LEU A 98 2.51 -5.97 -0.27
CA LEU A 98 1.97 -6.66 -1.44
C LEU A 98 2.26 -5.84 -2.70
N LEU A 99 2.91 -6.45 -3.68
CA LEU A 99 3.19 -5.84 -4.97
C LEU A 99 2.33 -6.53 -6.03
N LEU A 100 1.60 -5.73 -6.78
CA LEU A 100 0.65 -6.19 -7.80
C LEU A 100 1.26 -6.07 -9.18
N TYR A 101 1.13 -7.11 -10.00
CA TYR A 101 1.64 -7.12 -11.37
C TYR A 101 0.70 -7.85 -12.32
N ARG A 102 0.51 -7.30 -13.52
CA ARG A 102 -0.25 -7.92 -14.61
C ARG A 102 0.59 -7.94 -15.88
N ASP A 103 0.98 -9.13 -16.33
CA ASP A 103 1.77 -9.28 -17.56
C ASP A 103 0.99 -8.80 -18.79
N SER A 104 -0.33 -9.08 -18.82
CA SER A 104 -1.26 -8.65 -19.87
C SER A 104 -1.33 -7.13 -20.09
N TYR A 105 -0.88 -6.33 -19.12
CA TYR A 105 -0.83 -4.88 -19.25
C TYR A 105 0.36 -4.43 -20.12
N TYR A 106 1.45 -5.19 -20.11
CA TYR A 106 2.69 -4.87 -20.84
C TYR A 106 2.85 -5.66 -22.13
N LYS A 107 2.24 -6.84 -22.23
CA LYS A 107 2.39 -7.75 -23.36
C LYS A 107 1.03 -8.18 -23.91
N ILE A 108 0.79 -7.85 -25.18
CA ILE A 108 -0.40 -8.28 -25.92
C ILE A 108 -0.34 -9.81 -26.08
N GLY A 109 -1.46 -10.48 -25.81
CA GLY A 109 -1.60 -11.94 -25.92
C GLY A 109 -1.25 -12.72 -24.65
N SER A 110 -0.80 -12.05 -23.58
CA SER A 110 -0.62 -12.70 -22.27
C SER A 110 -1.95 -12.95 -21.55
N ASN A 111 -1.98 -13.97 -20.70
CA ASN A 111 -3.15 -14.30 -19.88
C ASN A 111 -3.49 -13.14 -18.93
N ASN A 112 -4.79 -12.95 -18.68
CA ASN A 112 -5.30 -11.96 -17.74
C ASN A 112 -5.17 -12.44 -16.29
N GLU A 113 -3.94 -12.63 -15.85
CA GLU A 113 -3.58 -13.00 -14.49
C GLU A 113 -3.05 -11.79 -13.72
N LEU A 114 -3.37 -11.74 -12.44
CA LEU A 114 -2.80 -10.82 -11.47
C LEU A 114 -1.85 -11.60 -10.57
N GLU A 115 -0.57 -11.25 -10.64
CA GLU A 115 0.43 -11.71 -9.67
C GLU A 115 0.38 -10.79 -8.45
N ILE A 116 0.17 -11.38 -7.28
CA ILE A 116 0.25 -10.75 -5.97
C ILE A 116 1.52 -11.27 -5.30
N ASN A 117 2.54 -10.44 -5.25
CA ASN A 117 3.83 -10.76 -4.63
C ASN A 117 3.87 -10.22 -3.19
N VAL A 118 3.91 -11.13 -2.21
CA VAL A 118 4.20 -10.83 -0.81
C VAL A 118 5.69 -10.54 -0.69
N ALA A 119 6.07 -9.30 -1.01
CA ALA A 119 7.46 -8.87 -1.07
C ALA A 119 8.10 -8.69 0.32
N LYS A 120 7.28 -8.38 1.32
CA LYS A 120 7.67 -8.34 2.74
C LYS A 120 6.59 -9.00 3.58
N ASN A 121 7.01 -9.79 4.55
CA ASN A 121 6.16 -10.32 5.61
C ASN A 121 6.98 -10.41 6.91
N ARG A 122 6.67 -9.56 7.89
CA ARG A 122 7.44 -9.47 9.14
C ARG A 122 7.35 -10.73 10.00
N SER A 123 6.25 -11.47 9.90
CA SER A 123 5.94 -12.60 10.78
C SER A 123 5.68 -13.89 9.99
N GLY A 124 6.19 -14.01 8.76
CA GLY A 124 5.95 -15.18 7.93
C GLY A 124 6.77 -15.18 6.64
N SER A 125 6.44 -16.09 5.73
CA SER A 125 7.13 -16.23 4.46
C SER A 125 6.71 -15.16 3.46
N THR A 126 7.64 -14.83 2.57
CA THR A 126 7.38 -14.15 1.31
C THR A 126 6.98 -15.16 0.24
N GLY A 127 6.43 -14.69 -0.87
CA GLY A 127 6.00 -15.57 -1.95
C GLY A 127 5.06 -14.88 -2.92
N LYS A 128 4.71 -15.60 -3.99
CA LYS A 128 3.83 -15.10 -5.03
C LYS A 128 2.59 -15.96 -5.12
N VAL A 129 1.45 -15.30 -5.28
CA VAL A 129 0.18 -15.94 -5.58
C VAL A 129 -0.34 -15.35 -6.87
N THR A 130 -0.75 -16.20 -7.81
CA THR A 130 -1.33 -15.78 -9.07
C THR A 130 -2.82 -16.07 -9.06
N VAL A 131 -3.62 -15.07 -9.39
CA VAL A 131 -5.08 -15.16 -9.44
C VAL A 131 -5.59 -14.71 -10.81
N ARG A 132 -6.76 -15.18 -11.21
CA ARG A 132 -7.37 -14.74 -12.47
C ARG A 132 -7.97 -13.35 -12.28
N TYR A 133 -7.76 -12.45 -13.24
CA TYR A 133 -8.24 -11.08 -13.19
C TYR A 133 -9.15 -10.76 -14.37
N GLN A 134 -10.38 -10.35 -14.10
CA GLN A 134 -11.35 -10.00 -15.14
C GLN A 134 -11.26 -8.51 -15.47
N VAL A 135 -10.49 -8.17 -16.51
CA VAL A 135 -10.16 -6.78 -16.90
C VAL A 135 -11.37 -5.88 -17.04
N ASN A 136 -12.45 -6.38 -17.65
CA ASN A 136 -13.66 -5.60 -17.92
C ASN A 136 -14.44 -5.22 -16.65
N THR A 137 -14.22 -5.92 -15.53
CA THR A 137 -15.01 -5.74 -14.30
C THR A 137 -14.16 -5.39 -13.08
N GLY A 138 -12.83 -5.50 -13.20
CA GLY A 138 -11.91 -5.35 -12.08
C GLY A 138 -11.94 -6.49 -11.05
N ARG A 139 -12.67 -7.58 -11.31
CA ARG A 139 -12.82 -8.69 -10.36
C ARG A 139 -11.57 -9.57 -10.31
N ILE A 140 -11.19 -9.94 -9.09
CA ILE A 140 -10.24 -11.01 -8.81
C ILE A 140 -11.03 -12.29 -8.58
N LEU A 141 -10.69 -13.34 -9.32
CA LEU A 141 -11.31 -14.66 -9.23
C LEU A 141 -10.30 -15.60 -8.57
N ILE A 142 -10.72 -16.20 -7.46
CA ILE A 142 -9.94 -17.10 -6.60
C ILE A 142 -10.39 -18.54 -6.85
#